data_AF-A0A2T4DQT4-F1
#
_entry.id   AF-A0A2T4DQT4-F1
#
_cell.length_a   1.000
_cell.length_b   1.000
_cell.length_c   1.000
_cell.angle_alpha   90.00
_cell.angle_beta   90.00
_cell.angle_gamma   90.00
#
_symmetry.space_group_name_H-M   'P 1'
#
loop_
_entity.id
_entity.type
_entity.pdbx_description
1 polymer ?
#
loop_
_entity_poly.entity_id
_entity_poly.type
_entity_poly.pdbx_seq_one_letter_code
_entity_poly.pdbx_strand_id
1 'polypeptide(L)'
;MDKSRRKGIKKQYKAESRQDYLLNLVVNEHSSIRGFAQIELGIDLPPITKETIEADTTGFDLIEKLYLKIIEKAHKNNPKSKRFFGPEIENTIKEFSPYLQAVYYSHLFESVISIGDIDKEFIYDGEIVKNQLDVKLDNLIAAYQLMENERMLTFIEKARIVDDYDALQKIAKMYQSEEMDKHQLEFIKKNWKEFEMK
;
A
#
# COMPACT_ATOMS: atom_id res chain seq x y z
N MET A 1 9.24 32.87 31.75
CA MET A 1 8.33 32.04 30.91
C MET A 1 8.51 30.59 31.33
N ASP A 2 7.45 29.95 31.83
CA ASP A 2 7.49 28.61 32.41
C ASP A 2 7.84 27.51 31.37
N LYS A 3 8.52 26.45 31.82
CA LYS A 3 9.01 25.32 31.00
C LYS A 3 7.86 24.53 30.38
N SER A 4 6.72 24.41 31.07
CA SER A 4 5.52 23.77 30.54
C SER A 4 4.92 24.60 29.39
N ARG A 5 4.81 25.92 29.59
CA ARG A 5 4.32 26.86 28.57
C ARG A 5 5.21 26.91 27.33
N ARG A 6 6.54 26.88 27.49
CA ARG A 6 7.50 26.80 26.36
C ARG A 6 7.35 25.51 25.56
N LYS A 7 7.13 24.36 26.23
CA LYS A 7 6.88 23.07 25.56
C LYS A 7 5.56 23.09 24.77
N GLY A 8 4.50 23.67 25.34
CA GLY A 8 3.21 23.83 24.65
C GLY A 8 3.33 24.64 23.36
N ILE A 9 3.95 25.82 23.45
CA ILE A 9 4.18 26.71 22.29
C ILE A 9 5.01 26.00 21.20
N LYS A 10 6.11 25.34 21.58
CA LYS A 10 6.94 24.59 20.60
C LYS A 10 6.17 23.47 19.92
N LYS A 11 5.27 22.78 20.65
CA LYS A 11 4.43 21.73 20.09
C LYS A 11 3.42 22.30 19.10
N GLN A 12 2.82 23.44 19.42
CA GLN A 12 1.89 24.14 18.55
C GLN A 12 2.55 24.61 17.25
N TYR A 13 3.69 25.33 17.32
CA TYR A 13 4.41 25.76 16.12
C TYR A 13 4.82 24.59 15.22
N LYS A 14 5.23 23.46 15.81
CA LYS A 14 5.54 22.26 15.02
C LYS A 14 4.32 21.67 14.32
N ALA A 15 3.15 21.74 14.95
CA ALA A 15 1.91 21.28 14.35
C ALA A 15 1.49 22.20 13.19
N GLU A 16 1.55 23.52 13.40
CA GLU A 16 1.28 24.54 12.35
C GLU A 16 2.24 24.38 11.17
N SER A 17 3.55 24.29 11.41
CA SER A 17 4.54 24.08 10.34
C SER A 17 4.33 22.78 9.57
N ARG A 18 3.91 21.70 10.25
CA ARG A 18 3.58 20.42 9.60
C ARG A 18 2.32 20.57 8.74
N GLN A 19 1.30 21.26 9.26
CA GLN A 19 0.07 21.51 8.53
C GLN A 19 0.33 22.32 7.25
N ASP A 20 1.11 23.40 7.33
CA ASP A 20 1.50 24.21 6.16
C ASP A 20 2.27 23.38 5.13
N TYR A 21 3.21 22.54 5.59
CA TYR A 21 3.94 21.63 4.73
C TYR A 21 3.02 20.65 4.00
N LEU A 22 2.07 20.02 4.71
CA LEU A 22 1.11 19.09 4.11
C LEU A 22 0.19 19.79 3.12
N LEU A 23 -0.29 21.00 3.42
CA LEU A 23 -1.11 21.79 2.50
C LEU A 23 -0.38 22.07 1.17
N ASN A 24 0.94 22.30 1.22
CA ASN A 24 1.76 22.43 0.00
C ASN A 24 1.88 21.10 -0.77
N LEU A 25 1.80 19.95 -0.10
CA LEU A 25 1.81 18.64 -0.76
C LEU A 25 0.45 18.28 -1.38
N VAL A 26 -0.67 18.84 -0.90
CA VAL A 26 -2.00 18.61 -1.49
C VAL A 26 -2.10 19.14 -2.92
N VAL A 27 -1.29 20.14 -3.28
CA VAL A 27 -1.21 20.68 -4.66
C VAL A 27 -0.10 20.03 -5.50
N ASN A 28 0.53 18.95 -5.01
CA ASN A 28 1.57 18.25 -5.74
C ASN A 28 1.01 17.52 -6.98
N GLU A 29 1.82 17.45 -8.04
CA GLU A 29 1.48 16.77 -9.29
C GLU A 29 1.45 15.24 -9.15
N HIS A 30 2.22 14.68 -8.21
CA HIS A 30 2.26 13.26 -7.92
C HIS A 30 1.03 12.84 -7.08
N SER A 31 0.19 11.98 -7.65
CA SER A 31 -1.08 11.50 -7.08
C SER A 31 -0.91 10.85 -5.71
N SER A 32 0.09 9.97 -5.53
CA SER A 32 0.41 9.32 -4.25
C SER A 32 0.77 10.33 -3.16
N ILE A 33 1.70 11.26 -3.43
CA ILE A 33 2.13 12.29 -2.46
C ILE A 33 0.94 13.15 -2.03
N ARG A 34 0.13 13.59 -2.99
CA ARG A 34 -1.10 14.34 -2.73
C ARG A 34 -2.06 13.53 -1.88
N GLY A 35 -2.31 12.27 -2.23
CA GLY A 35 -3.23 11.38 -1.53
C GLY A 35 -2.85 11.18 -0.07
N PHE A 36 -1.58 10.87 0.22
CA PHE A 36 -1.11 10.75 1.59
C PHE A 36 -1.25 12.04 2.40
N ALA A 37 -0.95 13.19 1.78
CA ALA A 37 -1.12 14.48 2.44
C ALA A 37 -2.59 14.77 2.76
N GLN A 38 -3.52 14.42 1.87
CA GLN A 38 -4.95 14.56 2.11
C GLN A 38 -5.41 13.68 3.29
N ILE A 39 -5.04 12.39 3.32
CA ILE A 39 -5.38 11.49 4.42
C ILE A 39 -4.83 12.04 5.75
N GLU A 40 -3.59 12.54 5.75
CA GLU A 40 -2.95 13.09 6.95
C GLU A 40 -3.61 14.36 7.49
N LEU A 41 -4.16 15.17 6.60
CA LEU A 41 -4.96 16.35 6.94
C LEU A 41 -6.40 15.99 7.31
N GLY A 42 -6.81 14.72 7.20
CA GLY A 42 -8.20 14.30 7.40
C GLY A 42 -9.14 14.80 6.29
N ILE A 43 -8.60 15.05 5.10
CA ILE A 43 -9.37 15.40 3.90
C ILE A 43 -9.76 14.10 3.21
N ASP A 44 -11.06 13.93 2.98
CA ASP A 44 -11.57 12.72 2.36
C ASP A 44 -11.10 12.57 0.91
N LEU A 45 -10.59 11.39 0.57
CA LEU A 45 -10.30 11.03 -0.81
C LEU A 45 -11.60 10.78 -1.59
N PRO A 46 -11.64 11.01 -2.91
CA PRO A 46 -12.79 10.70 -3.73
C PRO A 46 -13.29 9.26 -3.51
N PRO A 47 -14.61 9.03 -3.49
CA PRO A 47 -15.15 7.69 -3.31
C PRO A 47 -14.78 6.80 -4.51
N ILE A 48 -14.62 5.50 -4.25
CA ILE A 48 -14.52 4.49 -5.30
C ILE A 48 -15.92 3.95 -5.54
N THR A 49 -16.47 4.27 -6.71
CA THR A 49 -17.80 3.83 -7.13
C THR A 49 -17.70 2.77 -8.22
N LYS A 50 -18.78 2.04 -8.45
CA LYS A 50 -18.91 1.15 -9.61
C LYS A 50 -18.53 1.85 -10.93
N GLU A 51 -18.98 3.08 -11.16
CA GLU A 51 -18.67 3.82 -12.39
C GLU A 51 -17.16 4.10 -12.52
N THR A 52 -16.49 4.39 -11.40
CA THR A 52 -15.04 4.58 -11.37
C THR A 52 -14.30 3.29 -11.74
N ILE A 53 -14.78 2.15 -11.25
CA ILE A 53 -14.22 0.83 -11.54
C ILE A 53 -14.47 0.42 -13.01
N GLU A 54 -15.68 0.64 -13.53
CA GLU A 54 -16.05 0.27 -14.90
C GLU A 54 -15.36 1.14 -15.95
N ALA A 55 -15.11 2.42 -15.65
CA ALA A 55 -14.48 3.37 -16.56
C ALA A 55 -12.98 3.15 -16.75
N ASP A 56 -12.30 2.51 -15.80
CA ASP A 56 -10.85 2.27 -15.90
C ASP A 56 -10.52 1.19 -16.95
N THR A 57 -9.48 1.40 -17.75
CA THR A 57 -9.09 0.50 -18.84
C THR A 57 -7.71 -0.12 -18.65
N THR A 58 -6.90 0.38 -17.73
CA THR A 58 -5.48 0.01 -17.58
C THR A 58 -5.15 -0.61 -16.23
N GLY A 59 -5.94 -0.37 -15.19
CA GLY A 59 -5.73 -0.86 -13.83
C GLY A 59 -4.88 0.09 -13.00
N PHE A 60 -3.79 0.63 -13.57
CA PHE A 60 -2.80 1.45 -12.87
C PHE A 60 -3.42 2.54 -11.95
N ASP A 61 -4.23 3.45 -12.52
CA ASP A 61 -4.84 4.55 -11.76
C ASP A 61 -5.85 4.05 -10.72
N LEU A 62 -6.67 3.06 -11.07
CA LEU A 62 -7.67 2.49 -10.17
C LEU A 62 -7.03 1.78 -8.98
N ILE A 63 -5.97 1.01 -9.20
CA ILE A 63 -5.26 0.26 -8.16
C ILE A 63 -4.62 1.23 -7.17
N GLU A 64 -3.96 2.29 -7.65
CA GLU A 64 -3.41 3.34 -6.76
C GLU A 64 -4.52 4.03 -5.95
N LYS A 65 -5.64 4.39 -6.59
CA LYS A 65 -6.78 5.01 -5.90
C LYS A 65 -7.38 4.08 -4.84
N LEU A 66 -7.56 2.81 -5.15
CA LEU A 66 -8.03 1.78 -4.21
C LEU A 66 -7.07 1.64 -3.04
N TYR A 67 -5.76 1.54 -3.29
CA TYR A 67 -4.73 1.45 -2.28
C TYR A 67 -4.79 2.64 -1.30
N LEU A 68 -4.83 3.87 -1.83
CA LEU A 68 -4.93 5.07 -1.00
C LEU A 68 -6.24 5.12 -0.22
N LYS A 69 -7.37 4.70 -0.82
CA LYS A 69 -8.67 4.65 -0.13
C LYS A 69 -8.70 3.59 0.97
N ILE A 70 -8.01 2.46 0.79
CA ILE A 70 -7.82 1.44 1.82
C ILE A 70 -7.03 2.02 3.01
N ILE A 71 -5.94 2.75 2.75
CA ILE A 71 -5.15 3.41 3.81
C ILE A 71 -5.99 4.47 4.53
N GLU A 72 -6.77 5.27 3.80
CA GLU A 72 -7.70 6.24 4.37
C GLU A 72 -8.68 5.56 5.34
N LYS A 73 -9.30 4.46 4.90
CA LYS A 73 -10.23 3.67 5.70
C LYS A 73 -9.55 3.11 6.96
N ALA A 74 -8.34 2.58 6.83
CA ALA A 74 -7.58 2.06 7.97
C ALA A 74 -7.23 3.17 8.98
N HIS A 75 -6.80 4.33 8.49
CA HIS A 75 -6.50 5.47 9.33
C HIS A 75 -7.74 6.00 10.07
N LYS A 76 -8.90 6.06 9.40
CA LYS A 76 -10.18 6.44 10.02
C LYS A 76 -10.63 5.46 11.10
N ASN A 77 -10.40 4.16 10.90
CA ASN A 77 -10.71 3.12 11.89
C ASN A 77 -9.71 3.07 13.06
N ASN A 78 -8.52 3.65 12.90
CA ASN A 78 -7.50 3.73 13.94
C ASN A 78 -6.94 5.17 14.11
N PRO A 79 -7.74 6.10 14.65
CA PRO A 79 -7.36 7.52 14.77
C PRO A 79 -6.24 7.78 15.78
N LYS A 80 -5.83 6.76 16.55
CA LYS A 80 -4.68 6.82 17.46
C LYS A 80 -3.36 6.53 16.75
N SER A 81 -3.40 5.92 15.56
CA SER A 81 -2.21 5.74 14.75
C SER A 81 -1.64 7.10 14.39
N LYS A 82 -0.35 7.31 14.67
CA LYS A 82 0.35 8.54 14.29
C LYS A 82 1.02 8.43 12.92
N ARG A 83 0.97 7.25 12.29
CA ARG A 83 1.72 6.89 11.09
C ARG A 83 0.81 6.14 10.10
N PHE A 84 0.98 6.40 8.81
CA PHE A 84 0.33 5.65 7.72
C PHE A 84 0.93 4.28 7.50
N PHE A 85 2.16 4.09 7.98
CA PHE A 85 2.92 2.85 7.84
C PHE A 85 3.36 2.38 9.21
N GLY A 86 3.09 1.10 9.49
CA GLY A 86 3.49 0.45 10.73
C GLY A 86 2.48 -0.57 11.22
N PRO A 87 2.82 -1.28 12.31
CA PRO A 87 2.03 -2.40 12.81
C PRO A 87 0.57 -2.04 13.13
N GLU A 88 0.31 -0.79 13.52
CA GLU A 88 -1.04 -0.35 13.88
C GLU A 88 -1.99 -0.28 12.68
N ILE A 89 -1.51 0.16 11.51
CA ILE A 89 -2.29 0.18 10.27
C ILE A 89 -2.42 -1.23 9.72
N GLU A 90 -1.32 -2.01 9.70
CA GLU A 90 -1.32 -3.41 9.27
C GLU A 90 -2.36 -4.25 10.02
N ASN A 91 -2.50 -4.06 11.33
CA ASN A 91 -3.53 -4.76 12.11
C ASN A 91 -4.95 -4.39 11.68
N THR A 92 -5.21 -3.11 11.37
CA THR A 92 -6.52 -2.68 10.85
C THR A 92 -6.79 -3.23 9.45
N ILE A 93 -5.76 -3.30 8.60
CA ILE A 93 -5.89 -3.89 7.25
C ILE A 93 -6.26 -5.38 7.33
N LYS A 94 -5.69 -6.13 8.28
CA LYS A 94 -6.04 -7.55 8.49
C LYS A 94 -7.50 -7.79 8.87
N GLU A 95 -8.21 -6.77 9.36
CA GLU A 95 -9.64 -6.84 9.68
C GLU A 95 -10.53 -6.55 8.46
N PHE A 96 -9.96 -6.08 7.34
CA PHE A 96 -10.73 -5.80 6.12
C PHE A 96 -11.06 -7.08 5.35
N SER A 97 -11.93 -6.97 4.35
CA SER A 97 -12.26 -8.11 3.49
C SER A 97 -11.00 -8.63 2.76
N PRO A 98 -10.92 -9.93 2.46
CA PRO A 98 -9.80 -10.49 1.70
C PRO A 98 -9.53 -9.76 0.37
N TYR A 99 -10.57 -9.22 -0.26
CA TYR A 99 -10.47 -8.42 -1.49
C TYR A 99 -9.68 -7.12 -1.30
N LEU A 100 -9.96 -6.37 -0.24
CA LEU A 100 -9.21 -5.14 0.07
C LEU A 100 -7.78 -5.45 0.51
N GLN A 101 -7.61 -6.53 1.30
CA GLN A 101 -6.28 -7.02 1.66
C GLN A 101 -5.46 -7.39 0.41
N ALA A 102 -6.10 -8.02 -0.58
CA ALA A 102 -5.42 -8.43 -1.80
C ALA A 102 -4.82 -7.25 -2.56
N VAL A 103 -5.60 -6.19 -2.78
CA VAL A 103 -5.11 -4.95 -3.43
C VAL A 103 -4.02 -4.28 -2.59
N TYR A 104 -4.18 -4.22 -1.26
CA TYR A 104 -3.18 -3.59 -0.39
C TYR A 104 -1.83 -4.30 -0.45
N TYR A 105 -1.81 -5.62 -0.24
CA TYR A 105 -0.56 -6.38 -0.21
C TYR A 105 0.08 -6.51 -1.59
N SER A 106 -0.71 -6.73 -2.65
CA SER A 106 -0.17 -6.80 -4.01
C SER A 106 0.42 -5.46 -4.45
N HIS A 107 -0.28 -4.34 -4.23
CA HIS A 107 0.23 -3.03 -4.61
C HIS A 107 1.53 -2.68 -3.88
N LEU A 108 1.62 -2.98 -2.58
CA LEU A 108 2.83 -2.73 -1.79
C LEU A 108 4.02 -3.56 -2.30
N PHE A 109 3.80 -4.84 -2.60
CA PHE A 109 4.84 -5.70 -3.16
C PHE A 109 5.27 -5.24 -4.56
N GLU A 110 4.31 -5.02 -5.46
CA GLU A 110 4.56 -4.68 -6.86
C GLU A 110 5.24 -3.32 -7.02
N SER A 111 4.95 -2.37 -6.12
CA SER A 111 5.66 -1.08 -6.06
C SER A 111 7.15 -1.27 -5.73
N VAL A 112 7.49 -2.19 -4.81
CA VAL A 112 8.88 -2.50 -4.44
C VAL A 112 9.62 -3.19 -5.61
N ILE A 113 8.95 -4.12 -6.29
CA ILE A 113 9.52 -4.77 -7.48
C ILE A 113 9.76 -3.76 -8.60
N SER A 114 8.81 -2.85 -8.83
CA SER A 114 8.88 -1.86 -9.91
C SER A 114 10.03 -0.86 -9.77
N ILE A 115 10.46 -0.57 -8.55
CA ILE A 115 11.62 0.31 -8.27
C ILE A 115 12.96 -0.44 -8.20
N GLY A 116 12.96 -1.77 -8.38
CA GLY A 116 14.16 -2.61 -8.40
C GLY A 116 14.64 -3.10 -7.03
N ASP A 117 13.83 -2.91 -5.98
CA ASP A 117 14.17 -3.21 -4.58
C ASP A 117 13.72 -4.62 -4.15
N ILE A 118 13.74 -5.60 -5.07
CA ILE A 118 13.28 -6.97 -4.80
C ILE A 118 13.99 -7.63 -3.62
N ASP A 119 15.24 -7.28 -3.36
CA ASP A 119 16.03 -7.79 -2.24
C ASP A 119 15.37 -7.48 -0.89
N LYS A 120 14.67 -6.36 -0.76
CA LYS A 120 13.97 -5.99 0.49
C LYS A 120 12.78 -6.91 0.82
N GLU A 121 12.29 -7.66 -0.18
CA GLU A 121 11.16 -8.58 -0.03
C GLU A 121 11.60 -10.02 0.27
N PHE A 122 12.89 -10.36 0.09
CA PHE A 122 13.36 -11.75 0.20
C PHE A 122 14.66 -11.92 0.99
N ILE A 123 15.52 -10.89 1.08
CA ILE A 123 16.78 -10.93 1.85
C ILE A 123 16.54 -10.33 3.24
N TYR A 124 16.98 -11.05 4.26
CA TYR A 124 16.85 -10.66 5.66
C TYR A 124 18.11 -11.00 6.45
N ASP A 125 18.36 -10.22 7.51
CA ASP A 125 19.38 -10.51 8.50
C ASP A 125 18.72 -10.74 9.87
N GLY A 126 18.79 -11.98 10.35
CA GLY A 126 18.23 -12.41 11.63
C GLY A 126 16.81 -12.99 11.59
N GLU A 127 16.51 -13.83 12.59
CA GLU A 127 15.25 -14.60 12.67
C GLU A 127 14.00 -13.74 12.89
N ILE A 128 14.11 -12.62 13.60
CA ILE A 128 12.97 -11.73 13.85
C ILE A 128 12.48 -11.11 12.54
N VAL A 129 13.42 -10.64 11.71
CA VAL A 129 13.12 -10.05 10.40
C VAL A 129 12.56 -11.12 9.47
N LYS A 130 13.15 -12.32 9.48
CA LYS A 130 12.64 -13.48 8.73
C LYS A 130 11.16 -13.76 9.04
N ASN A 131 10.80 -13.89 10.31
CA ASN A 131 9.42 -14.23 10.70
C ASN A 131 8.42 -13.15 10.28
N GLN A 132 8.80 -11.87 10.33
CA GLN A 132 7.94 -10.78 9.86
C GLN A 132 7.76 -10.83 8.34
N LEU A 133 8.83 -11.14 7.62
CA LEU A 133 8.83 -11.27 6.17
C LEU A 133 8.03 -12.49 5.70
N ASP A 134 8.15 -13.63 6.38
CA ASP A 134 7.34 -14.82 6.11
C ASP A 134 5.84 -14.53 6.27
N VAL A 135 5.43 -13.85 7.35
CA VAL A 135 4.02 -13.44 7.53
C VAL A 135 3.55 -12.49 6.43
N LYS A 136 4.40 -11.56 5.99
CA LYS A 136 4.09 -10.66 4.87
C LYS A 136 3.93 -11.43 3.57
N LEU A 137 4.82 -12.38 3.29
CA LEU A 137 4.76 -13.24 2.11
C LEU A 137 3.54 -14.15 2.13
N ASP A 138 3.13 -14.69 3.28
CA ASP A 138 1.92 -15.51 3.39
C ASP A 138 0.66 -14.71 3.05
N ASN A 139 0.56 -13.45 3.52
CA ASN A 139 -0.54 -12.56 3.14
C ASN A 139 -0.54 -12.24 1.64
N LEU A 140 0.65 -12.04 1.06
CA LEU A 140 0.82 -11.79 -0.37
C LEU A 140 0.45 -13.03 -1.22
N ILE A 141 0.83 -14.22 -0.78
CA ILE A 141 0.45 -15.48 -1.42
C ILE A 141 -1.07 -15.65 -1.37
N ALA A 142 -1.70 -15.41 -0.21
CA ALA A 142 -3.16 -15.46 -0.08
C ALA A 142 -3.86 -14.45 -1.01
N ALA A 143 -3.29 -13.24 -1.17
CA ALA A 143 -3.78 -12.25 -2.12
C ALA A 143 -3.76 -12.76 -3.56
N TYR A 144 -2.62 -13.29 -4.03
CA TYR A 144 -2.50 -13.79 -5.40
C TYR A 144 -3.28 -15.08 -5.65
N GLN A 145 -3.47 -15.92 -4.62
CA GLN A 145 -4.40 -17.06 -4.68
C GLN A 145 -5.84 -16.60 -4.87
N LEU A 146 -6.29 -15.59 -4.12
CA LEU A 146 -7.64 -15.02 -4.29
C LEU A 146 -7.86 -14.43 -5.68
N MET A 147 -6.80 -13.84 -6.26
CA MET A 147 -6.81 -13.29 -7.62
C MET A 147 -6.62 -14.35 -8.71
N GLU A 148 -6.41 -15.62 -8.38
CA GLU A 148 -6.08 -16.70 -9.33
C GLU A 148 -4.86 -16.33 -10.22
N ASN A 149 -3.86 -15.64 -9.65
CA ASN A 149 -2.67 -15.17 -10.37
C ASN A 149 -1.48 -16.14 -10.22
N GLU A 150 -1.54 -17.25 -10.94
CA GLU A 150 -0.51 -18.31 -10.94
C GLU A 150 0.89 -17.81 -11.30
N ARG A 151 0.96 -16.75 -12.13
CA ARG A 151 2.24 -16.18 -12.54
C ARG A 151 2.96 -15.52 -11.36
N MET A 152 2.23 -14.75 -10.54
CA MET A 152 2.81 -14.12 -9.35
C MET A 152 3.10 -15.13 -8.25
N LEU A 153 2.29 -16.18 -8.12
CA LEU A 153 2.60 -17.29 -7.21
C LEU A 153 3.92 -17.97 -7.60
N THR A 154 4.09 -18.30 -8.88
CA THR A 154 5.34 -18.87 -9.41
C THR A 154 6.53 -17.92 -9.23
N PHE A 155 6.31 -16.61 -9.40
CA PHE A 155 7.33 -15.59 -9.17
C PHE A 155 7.83 -15.63 -7.73
N ILE A 156 6.92 -15.61 -6.76
CA ILE A 156 7.23 -15.62 -5.33
C ILE A 156 7.95 -16.92 -4.96
N GLU A 157 7.46 -18.07 -5.41
CA GLU A 157 8.09 -19.36 -5.13
C GLU A 157 9.55 -19.42 -5.61
N LYS A 158 9.83 -18.90 -6.82
CA LYS A 158 11.19 -18.81 -7.36
C LYS A 158 12.06 -17.85 -6.56
N ALA A 159 11.52 -16.71 -6.14
CA ALA A 159 12.28 -15.72 -5.38
C ALA A 159 12.60 -16.21 -3.95
N ARG A 160 11.68 -16.95 -3.30
CA ARG A 160 11.84 -17.45 -1.92
C ARG A 160 13.01 -18.40 -1.72
N ILE A 161 13.41 -19.15 -2.75
CA ILE A 161 14.48 -20.14 -2.67
C ILE A 161 15.86 -19.57 -3.05
N VAL A 162 15.94 -18.27 -3.32
CA VAL A 162 17.15 -17.57 -3.74
C VAL A 162 17.59 -16.61 -2.64
N ASP A 163 18.87 -16.69 -2.27
CA ASP A 163 19.52 -15.80 -1.31
C ASP A 163 20.55 -14.84 -1.97
N ASP A 164 20.67 -14.91 -3.29
CA ASP A 164 21.58 -14.11 -4.10
C ASP A 164 20.88 -12.92 -4.78
N TYR A 165 21.44 -11.72 -4.58
CA TYR A 165 20.92 -10.48 -5.15
C TYR A 165 20.83 -10.52 -6.68
N ASP A 166 21.88 -11.00 -7.36
CA ASP A 166 21.93 -11.01 -8.82
C ASP A 166 20.89 -11.99 -9.42
N ALA A 167 20.65 -13.11 -8.75
CA ALA A 167 19.60 -14.06 -9.09
C ALA A 167 18.20 -13.48 -8.85
N LEU A 168 17.96 -12.76 -7.74
CA LEU A 168 16.70 -12.05 -7.51
C LEU A 168 16.44 -10.99 -8.58
N GLN A 169 17.47 -10.23 -8.98
CA GLN A 169 17.34 -9.25 -10.06
C GLN A 169 16.98 -9.88 -11.42
N LYS A 170 17.43 -11.11 -11.68
CA LYS A 170 16.99 -11.87 -12.88
C LYS A 170 15.53 -12.29 -12.78
N ILE A 171 15.06 -12.67 -11.60
CA ILE A 171 13.65 -13.01 -11.35
C ILE A 171 12.78 -11.76 -11.49
N ALA A 172 13.21 -10.61 -10.96
CA ALA A 172 12.49 -9.33 -11.06
C ALA A 172 12.18 -8.95 -12.52
N LYS A 173 13.06 -9.28 -13.47
CA LYS A 173 12.82 -9.06 -14.92
C LYS A 173 11.65 -9.87 -15.50
N MET A 174 11.15 -10.88 -14.78
CA MET A 174 9.95 -11.63 -15.16
C MET A 174 8.66 -10.88 -14.82
N TYR A 175 8.73 -9.87 -13.95
CA TYR A 175 7.61 -9.02 -13.60
C TYR A 175 7.24 -8.14 -14.80
N GLN A 176 5.96 -8.17 -15.17
CA GLN A 176 5.41 -7.39 -16.29
C GLN A 176 4.25 -6.57 -15.75
N SER A 177 4.53 -5.33 -15.34
CA SER A 177 3.56 -4.45 -14.66
C SER A 177 2.26 -4.32 -15.44
N GLU A 178 2.31 -4.06 -16.75
CA GLU A 178 1.10 -3.89 -17.57
C GLU A 178 0.20 -5.13 -17.60
N GLU A 179 0.77 -6.33 -17.55
CA GLU A 179 -0.02 -7.57 -17.48
C GLU A 179 -0.63 -7.75 -16.09
N MET A 180 0.11 -7.37 -15.04
CA MET A 180 -0.37 -7.46 -13.66
C MET A 180 -1.49 -6.46 -13.39
N ASP A 181 -1.35 -5.23 -13.84
CA ASP A 181 -2.39 -4.20 -13.72
C ASP A 181 -3.68 -4.63 -14.43
N LYS A 182 -3.58 -5.24 -15.61
CA LYS A 182 -4.74 -5.81 -16.33
C LYS A 182 -5.39 -6.95 -15.57
N HIS A 183 -4.60 -7.90 -15.06
CA HIS A 183 -5.12 -9.03 -14.29
C HIS A 183 -5.85 -8.57 -13.02
N GLN A 184 -5.25 -7.63 -12.29
CA GLN A 184 -5.87 -7.00 -11.12
C GLN A 184 -7.15 -6.25 -11.50
N LEU A 185 -7.15 -5.49 -12.60
CA LEU A 185 -8.33 -4.78 -13.08
C LEU A 185 -9.49 -5.74 -13.39
N GLU A 186 -9.22 -6.85 -14.08
CA GLU A 186 -10.23 -7.87 -14.36
C GLU A 186 -10.82 -8.46 -13.07
N PHE A 187 -9.96 -8.79 -12.10
CA PHE A 187 -10.36 -9.25 -10.79
C PHE A 187 -11.24 -8.21 -10.05
N ILE A 188 -10.84 -6.93 -10.06
CA ILE A 188 -11.58 -5.84 -9.44
C ILE A 188 -12.95 -5.66 -10.11
N LYS A 189 -13.01 -5.65 -11.43
CA LYS A 189 -14.27 -5.52 -12.18
C LYS A 189 -15.23 -6.68 -11.94
N LYS A 190 -14.72 -7.91 -11.92
CA LYS A 190 -15.51 -9.13 -11.61
C LYS A 190 -16.14 -9.04 -10.21
N ASN A 191 -15.44 -8.44 -9.26
CA ASN A 191 -15.82 -8.38 -7.84
C ASN A 191 -16.12 -6.95 -7.36
N TRP A 192 -16.58 -6.05 -8.24
CA TRP A 192 -16.66 -4.60 -7.99
C TRP A 192 -17.34 -4.20 -6.67
N LYS A 193 -18.32 -4.97 -6.20
CA LYS A 193 -19.05 -4.71 -4.95
C LYS A 193 -18.16 -4.70 -3.71
N GLU A 194 -17.08 -5.49 -3.73
CA GLU A 194 -16.12 -5.59 -2.64
C GLU A 194 -15.20 -4.36 -2.57
N PHE A 195 -15.16 -3.58 -3.65
CA PHE A 195 -14.25 -2.45 -3.84
C PHE A 195 -14.95 -1.08 -3.78
N GLU A 196 -16.27 -1.04 -3.69
CA GLU A 196 -16.99 0.22 -3.46
C GLU A 196 -16.68 0.78 -2.07
N MET A 197 -16.17 2.01 -2.02
CA MET A 197 -15.75 2.67 -0.79
C MET A 197 -16.15 4.14 -0.82
N LYS A 198 -16.96 4.54 0.16
CA LYS A 198 -17.41 5.92 0.35
C LYS A 198 -16.38 6.71 1.16
#